data_AF-A0A2J8PWS7-F1
#
_entry.id   AF-A0A2J8PWS7-F1
#
_cell.length_a   1.000
_cell.length_b   1.000
_cell.length_c   1.000
_cell.angle_alpha   90.00
_cell.angle_beta   90.00
_cell.angle_gamma   90.00
#
_symmetry.space_group_name_H-M   'P 1'
#
loop_
_entity.id
_entity.type
_entity.pdbx_description
1 polymer ?
#
loop_
_entity_poly.entity_id
_entity_poly.type
_entity_poly.pdbx_seq_one_letter_code
_entity_poly.pdbx_strand_id
1 'polypeptide(L)'
;MTLCCQYCLMGDSAGWGVPAESFSLSPQGEGRLEVEFRLQSLADRGEWLVSNGVLVARELSCLHVQLEETGDQKSSEHRVQLVVPGSCEGPQEASVGTGTFRFHCPACWEQELSIHLQDAPEEQLKVPLSALPSGQVVRLVFPTSQEPLMRVELKKEAGGSGLRSSGA
;
A
#
# COMPACT_ATOMS: atom_id res chain seq x y z
N MET A 1 9.60 -10.22 -9.76
CA MET A 1 8.36 -9.43 -9.80
C MET A 1 7.20 -10.41 -9.78
N THR A 2 6.50 -10.50 -8.65
CA THR A 2 5.29 -11.33 -8.54
C THR A 2 4.13 -10.48 -9.02
N LEU A 3 3.61 -10.72 -10.23
CA LEU A 3 2.30 -10.21 -10.60
C LEU A 3 1.27 -11.06 -9.85
N CYS A 4 0.70 -10.52 -8.77
CA CYS A 4 -0.44 -11.15 -8.13
C CYS A 4 -1.68 -10.88 -9.00
N CYS A 5 -2.02 -11.83 -9.88
CA CYS A 5 -3.25 -11.77 -10.66
C CYS A 5 -4.40 -12.27 -9.78
N GLN A 6 -5.08 -11.33 -9.11
CA GLN A 6 -6.13 -11.63 -8.13
C GLN A 6 -7.52 -11.53 -8.76
N TYR A 7 -7.82 -12.45 -9.67
CA TYR A 7 -9.18 -12.74 -10.13
C TYR A 7 -9.34 -14.25 -10.26
N CYS A 8 -10.04 -14.86 -9.29
CA CYS A 8 -10.45 -16.26 -9.35
C CYS A 8 -11.81 -16.36 -10.04
N LEU A 9 -11.86 -17.08 -11.17
CA LEU A 9 -13.05 -17.86 -11.54
C LEU A 9 -12.85 -19.25 -10.94
N MET A 10 -13.81 -19.71 -10.15
CA MET A 10 -13.77 -21.04 -9.55
C MET A 10 -13.63 -22.12 -10.63
N GLY A 11 -12.60 -22.96 -10.49
CA GLY A 11 -12.42 -24.19 -11.26
C GLY A 11 -11.83 -25.25 -10.34
N ASP A 12 -12.57 -26.34 -10.18
CA ASP A 12 -12.31 -27.38 -9.19
C ASP A 12 -10.97 -28.10 -9.34
N SER A 13 -10.51 -28.53 -8.16
CA SER A 13 -9.45 -29.50 -7.84
C SER A 13 -9.19 -30.59 -8.89
N ALA A 14 -8.18 -30.40 -9.74
CA ALA A 14 -7.42 -31.48 -10.39
C ALA A 14 -6.05 -30.93 -10.83
N GLY A 15 -4.98 -31.70 -10.65
CA GLY A 15 -3.59 -31.25 -10.82
C GLY A 15 -3.30 -30.63 -12.17
N TRP A 16 -3.05 -29.32 -12.19
CA TRP A 16 -2.55 -28.62 -13.37
C TRP A 16 -1.08 -28.31 -13.09
N GLY A 17 -0.19 -28.82 -13.94
CA GLY A 17 1.19 -28.35 -13.99
C GLY A 17 1.20 -26.84 -14.18
N VAL A 18 2.24 -26.17 -13.72
CA VAL A 18 2.29 -24.71 -13.76
C VAL A 18 2.22 -24.25 -15.23
N PRO A 19 1.16 -23.54 -15.65
CA PRO A 19 1.02 -23.14 -17.05
C PRO A 19 2.14 -22.17 -17.44
N ALA A 20 2.94 -22.59 -18.42
CA ALA A 20 3.95 -21.77 -19.07
C ALA A 20 3.37 -21.23 -20.38
N GLU A 21 3.30 -19.92 -20.50
CA GLU A 21 2.80 -19.20 -21.67
C GLU A 21 3.95 -18.52 -22.40
N SER A 22 3.88 -18.47 -23.73
CA SER A 22 4.85 -17.79 -24.59
C SER A 22 4.15 -16.69 -25.37
N PHE A 23 4.48 -15.43 -25.03
CA PHE A 23 3.92 -14.26 -25.68
C PHE A 23 4.87 -13.77 -26.77
N SER A 24 4.43 -13.82 -28.03
CA SER A 24 5.18 -13.25 -29.15
C SER A 24 4.96 -11.74 -29.25
N LEU A 25 6.03 -10.98 -29.47
CA LEU A 25 5.97 -9.52 -29.64
C LEU A 25 5.23 -9.13 -30.93
N SER A 26 5.42 -9.92 -31.99
CA SER A 26 4.80 -9.71 -33.29
C SER A 26 4.50 -11.06 -33.95
N PRO A 27 3.59 -11.10 -34.94
CA PRO A 27 3.31 -12.32 -35.70
C PRO A 27 4.55 -12.92 -36.39
N GLN A 28 5.55 -12.09 -36.69
CA GLN A 28 6.81 -12.48 -37.34
C GLN A 28 7.82 -13.14 -36.38
N GLY A 29 7.60 -13.04 -35.06
CA GLY A 29 8.32 -13.83 -34.06
C GLY A 29 9.72 -13.35 -33.67
N GLU A 30 10.08 -12.10 -33.96
CA GLU A 30 11.41 -11.54 -33.62
C GLU A 30 11.66 -11.37 -32.11
N GLY A 31 10.65 -11.55 -31.26
CA GLY A 31 10.79 -11.56 -29.81
C GLY A 31 9.70 -12.39 -29.13
N ARG A 32 10.08 -13.14 -28.09
CA ARG A 32 9.17 -13.95 -27.26
C ARG A 32 9.42 -13.70 -25.78
N LEU A 33 8.35 -13.65 -25.00
CA LEU A 33 8.38 -13.59 -23.54
C LEU A 33 7.76 -14.87 -23.00
N GLU A 34 8.57 -15.68 -22.32
CA GLU A 34 8.10 -16.90 -21.67
C GLU A 34 7.80 -16.60 -20.19
N VAL A 35 6.61 -16.96 -19.72
CA VAL A 35 6.13 -16.68 -18.37
C VAL A 35 5.43 -17.90 -17.80
N GLU A 36 5.72 -18.22 -16.55
CA GLU A 36 5.02 -19.26 -15.79
C GLU A 36 4.09 -18.61 -14.77
N PHE A 37 2.82 -19.04 -14.75
CA PHE A 37 1.81 -18.50 -13.84
C PHE A 37 1.38 -19.53 -12.81
N ARG A 38 1.50 -19.19 -11.53
CA ARG A 38 0.96 -20.01 -10.45
C ARG A 38 -0.12 -19.25 -9.69
N LEU A 39 -1.36 -19.73 -9.81
CA LEU A 39 -2.46 -19.26 -8.98
C LEU A 39 -2.47 -20.03 -7.66
N GLN A 40 -2.59 -19.30 -6.55
CA GLN A 40 -2.65 -19.88 -5.20
C GLN A 40 -3.80 -19.24 -4.43
N SER A 41 -4.52 -20.06 -3.66
CA SER A 41 -5.50 -19.53 -2.71
C SER A 41 -4.77 -19.07 -1.45
N LEU A 42 -4.99 -17.82 -1.07
CA LEU A 42 -4.58 -17.30 0.23
C LEU A 42 -5.67 -17.62 1.25
N ALA A 43 -5.29 -17.95 2.48
CA ALA A 43 -6.22 -18.18 3.59
C ALA A 43 -6.73 -16.87 4.22
N ASP A 44 -6.37 -15.72 3.64
CA ASP A 44 -6.67 -14.42 4.18
C ASP A 44 -8.16 -14.06 4.04
N ARG A 45 -8.61 -13.09 4.84
CA ARG A 45 -9.97 -12.58 4.83
C ARG A 45 -10.29 -12.04 3.43
N GLY A 46 -11.40 -12.50 2.84
CA GLY A 46 -11.86 -12.02 1.53
C GLY A 46 -12.10 -10.51 1.53
N GLU A 47 -11.82 -9.87 0.39
CA GLU A 47 -12.05 -8.44 0.15
C GLU A 47 -13.55 -8.15 0.03
N TRP A 48 -14.02 -7.04 0.60
CA TRP A 48 -15.40 -6.59 0.40
C TRP A 48 -15.54 -5.78 -0.90
N LEU A 49 -16.25 -6.35 -1.88
CA LEU A 49 -16.47 -5.70 -3.17
C LEU A 49 -17.92 -5.22 -3.32
N VAL A 50 -18.11 -4.03 -3.89
CA VAL A 50 -19.42 -3.53 -4.31
C VAL A 50 -19.46 -3.48 -5.83
N SER A 51 -20.47 -4.10 -6.45
CA SER A 51 -20.56 -4.17 -7.92
C SER A 51 -22.00 -4.04 -8.42
N ASN A 52 -22.14 -3.50 -9.63
CA ASN A 52 -23.38 -3.50 -10.41
C ASN A 52 -23.35 -4.50 -11.59
N GLY A 53 -22.37 -5.41 -11.62
CA GLY A 53 -22.17 -6.37 -12.72
C GLY A 53 -21.31 -5.84 -13.88
N VAL A 54 -20.95 -4.55 -13.88
CA VAL A 54 -20.04 -3.94 -14.87
C VAL A 54 -18.85 -3.27 -14.17
N LEU A 55 -19.12 -2.49 -13.13
CA LEU A 55 -18.13 -1.81 -12.31
C LEU A 55 -17.94 -2.55 -11.00
N VAL A 56 -16.71 -2.49 -10.47
CA VAL A 56 -16.35 -3.02 -9.16
C VAL A 56 -15.68 -1.91 -8.36
N ALA A 57 -16.29 -1.54 -7.24
CA ALA A 57 -15.66 -0.74 -6.21
C ALA A 57 -14.98 -1.66 -5.21
N ARG A 58 -13.67 -1.50 -5.08
CA ARG A 58 -12.82 -2.25 -4.15
C ARG A 58 -12.87 -1.65 -2.75
N GLU A 59 -12.65 -2.49 -1.75
CA GLU A 59 -12.47 -2.04 -0.38
C GLU A 59 -11.19 -1.20 -0.28
N LEU A 60 -11.30 0.00 0.29
CA LEU A 60 -10.16 0.86 0.55
C LEU A 60 -9.80 0.82 2.02
N SER A 61 -8.52 1.01 2.33
CA SER A 61 -8.04 1.39 3.65
C SER A 61 -7.58 2.84 3.62
N CYS A 62 -7.72 3.54 4.74
CA CYS A 62 -7.24 4.90 4.90
C CYS A 62 -6.07 4.90 5.88
N LEU A 63 -4.90 5.33 5.42
CA LEU A 63 -3.72 5.52 6.26
C LEU A 63 -3.60 7.00 6.61
N HIS A 64 -3.62 7.30 7.90
CA HIS A 64 -3.26 8.61 8.44
C HIS A 64 -1.79 8.60 8.86
N VAL A 65 -1.06 9.63 8.45
CA VAL A 65 0.35 9.81 8.79
C VAL A 65 0.51 11.19 9.42
N GLN A 66 1.16 11.27 10.58
CA GLN A 66 1.51 12.51 11.23
C GLN A 66 2.99 12.50 11.58
N LEU A 67 3.64 13.63 11.30
CA LEU A 67 5.08 13.82 11.53
C LEU A 67 5.22 14.82 12.67
N GLU A 68 5.81 14.37 13.78
CA GLU A 68 6.04 15.18 14.96
C GLU A 68 7.54 15.43 15.14
N GLU A 69 7.88 16.63 15.57
CA GLU A 69 9.25 16.99 15.92
C GLU A 69 9.61 16.43 17.29
N THR A 70 10.84 15.95 17.45
CA THR A 70 11.37 15.53 18.74
C THR A 70 12.51 16.43 19.18
N GLY A 71 12.37 17.04 20.37
CA GLY A 71 13.40 17.89 20.99
C GLY A 71 13.00 19.37 21.05
N ASP A 72 13.91 20.18 21.60
CA ASP A 72 13.75 21.64 21.81
C ASP A 72 14.43 22.47 20.69
N GLN A 73 14.94 21.79 19.65
CA GLN A 73 15.57 22.46 18.52
C GLN A 73 14.49 23.01 17.59
N LYS A 74 14.60 24.30 17.26
CA LYS A 74 13.80 24.94 16.22
C LYS A 74 14.11 24.29 14.87
N SER A 75 13.19 23.46 14.40
CA SER A 75 13.00 23.00 13.02
C SER A 75 13.99 23.58 12.01
N SER A 76 15.09 22.88 11.76
CA SER A 76 15.63 22.89 10.42
C SER A 76 14.62 22.18 9.52
N GLU A 77 14.44 22.74 8.32
CA GLU A 77 13.46 22.42 7.28
C GLU A 77 13.54 20.98 6.75
N HIS A 78 13.42 19.96 7.61
CA HIS A 78 13.45 18.57 7.18
C HIS A 78 12.18 18.28 6.38
N ARG A 79 12.34 18.31 5.06
CA ARG A 79 11.31 17.93 4.12
C ARG A 79 11.41 16.44 3.88
N VAL A 80 10.26 15.77 3.90
CA VAL A 80 10.16 14.35 3.62
C VAL A 80 9.17 14.09 2.52
N GLN A 81 9.42 13.03 1.77
CA GLN A 81 8.47 12.50 0.80
C GLN A 81 7.82 11.25 1.37
N LEU A 82 6.48 11.27 1.43
CA LEU A 82 5.63 10.17 1.84
C LEU A 82 5.12 9.44 0.60
N VAL A 83 5.35 8.12 0.51
CA VAL A 83 4.98 7.31 -0.64
C VAL A 83 4.24 6.06 -0.20
N VAL A 84 3.03 5.88 -0.71
CA VAL A 84 2.28 4.61 -0.64
C VAL A 84 1.98 4.17 -2.07
N PRO A 85 2.72 3.18 -2.63
CA PRO A 85 2.55 2.77 -4.02
C PRO A 85 1.13 2.27 -4.31
N GLY A 86 0.47 2.88 -5.29
CA GLY A 86 -0.91 2.52 -5.65
C GLY A 86 -2.00 3.23 -4.83
N SER A 87 -1.61 4.17 -3.96
CA SER A 87 -2.57 5.10 -3.35
C SER A 87 -3.18 6.07 -4.37
N CYS A 88 -4.37 6.57 -4.06
CA CYS A 88 -5.08 7.54 -4.90
C CYS A 88 -4.37 8.90 -4.97
N GLU A 89 -3.68 9.29 -3.91
CA GLU A 89 -3.03 10.58 -3.75
C GLU A 89 -1.68 10.66 -4.47
N GLY A 90 -1.03 9.52 -4.70
CA GLY A 90 0.36 9.49 -5.14
C GLY A 90 1.33 10.01 -4.06
N PRO A 91 2.59 10.29 -4.42
CA PRO A 91 3.58 10.82 -3.49
C PRO A 91 3.17 12.18 -2.90
N GLN A 92 3.43 12.40 -1.61
CA GLN A 92 3.17 13.66 -0.92
C GLN A 92 4.43 14.23 -0.26
N GLU A 93 4.71 15.49 -0.52
CA GLU A 93 5.78 16.23 0.17
C GLU A 93 5.26 16.82 1.48
N ALA A 94 6.03 16.63 2.54
CA ALA A 94 5.68 17.03 3.89
C ALA A 94 6.85 17.72 4.58
N SER A 95 6.53 18.60 5.53
CA SER A 95 7.49 19.06 6.52
C SER A 95 7.07 18.51 7.89
N VAL A 96 8.01 18.44 8.82
CA VAL A 96 7.71 18.03 10.19
C VAL A 96 6.80 19.07 10.85
N GLY A 97 5.74 18.64 11.53
CA GLY A 97 4.81 19.52 12.25
C GLY A 97 3.71 20.19 11.41
N THR A 98 3.66 20.00 10.09
CA THR A 98 2.66 20.69 9.22
C THR A 98 1.29 20.03 9.14
N GLY A 99 1.02 18.98 9.91
CA GLY A 99 -0.31 18.38 10.07
C GLY A 99 -0.37 16.88 9.76
N THR A 100 -1.57 16.41 9.40
CA THR A 100 -1.86 15.00 9.13
C THR A 100 -2.07 14.77 7.63
N PHE A 101 -1.37 13.78 7.10
CA PHE A 101 -1.45 13.31 5.72
C PHE A 101 -2.35 12.07 5.64
N ARG A 102 -2.97 11.85 4.47
CA ARG A 102 -3.92 10.74 4.26
C ARG A 102 -3.65 10.06 2.93
N PHE A 103 -3.66 8.74 2.96
CA PHE A 103 -3.58 7.89 1.78
C PHE A 103 -4.76 6.94 1.73
N HIS A 104 -5.42 6.84 0.58
CA HIS A 104 -6.43 5.83 0.30
C HIS A 104 -5.85 4.79 -0.64
N CYS A 105 -5.91 3.52 -0.25
CA CYS A 105 -5.39 2.44 -1.07
C CYS A 105 -6.17 1.14 -0.87
N PRO A 106 -6.20 0.23 -1.86
CA PRO A 106 -6.93 -1.03 -1.74
C PRO A 106 -6.48 -1.83 -0.51
N ALA A 107 -7.44 -2.26 0.31
CA ALA A 107 -7.16 -2.91 1.59
C ALA A 107 -6.47 -4.27 1.45
N CYS A 108 -6.74 -4.97 0.34
CA CYS A 108 -6.19 -6.28 0.02
C CYS A 108 -4.75 -6.27 -0.51
N TRP A 109 -4.19 -5.10 -0.83
CA TRP A 109 -2.85 -5.02 -1.37
C TRP A 109 -1.81 -4.99 -0.26
N GLU A 110 -0.80 -5.85 -0.36
CA GLU A 110 0.39 -5.83 0.48
C GLU A 110 1.27 -4.61 0.13
N GLN A 111 0.87 -3.45 0.66
CA GLN A 111 1.56 -2.18 0.43
C GLN A 111 2.47 -1.81 1.60
N GLU A 112 3.40 -0.90 1.32
CA GLU A 112 4.33 -0.33 2.27
C GLU A 112 4.25 1.20 2.21
N LEU A 113 4.25 1.86 3.37
CA LEU A 113 4.57 3.28 3.46
C LEU A 113 6.10 3.44 3.43
N SER A 114 6.59 4.25 2.50
CA SER A 114 7.97 4.72 2.48
C SER A 114 8.01 6.21 2.82
N ILE A 115 8.92 6.58 3.73
CA ILE A 115 9.20 7.97 4.09
C ILE A 115 10.67 8.23 3.78
N HIS A 116 10.93 9.18 2.91
CA HIS A 116 12.28 9.55 2.46
C HIS A 116 12.64 10.96 2.95
N LEU A 117 13.82 11.14 3.53
CA LEU A 117 14.36 12.48 3.78
C LEU A 117 14.92 13.08 2.49
N GLN A 118 14.55 14.32 2.17
CA GLN A 118 15.04 14.97 0.95
C GLN A 118 16.55 15.24 0.99
N ASP A 119 17.08 15.62 2.16
CA ASP A 119 18.49 15.96 2.33
C ASP A 119 19.38 14.72 2.56
N ALA A 120 18.77 13.57 2.84
CA ALA A 120 19.46 12.30 3.10
C ALA A 120 18.64 11.12 2.53
N PRO A 121 18.67 10.88 1.21
CA PRO A 121 17.84 9.83 0.57
C PRO A 121 18.16 8.41 1.04
N GLU A 122 19.38 8.19 1.54
CA GLU A 122 19.82 6.93 2.14
C GLU A 122 19.05 6.62 3.45
N GLU A 123 18.58 7.68 4.15
CA GLU A 123 17.78 7.57 5.36
C GLU A 123 16.29 7.47 4.98
N GLN A 124 15.76 6.25 5.09
CA GLN A 124 14.36 5.96 4.80
C GLN A 124 13.72 5.11 5.91
N LEU A 125 12.44 5.36 6.15
CA LEU A 125 11.59 4.50 6.97
C LEU A 125 10.59 3.79 6.08
N LYS A 126 10.51 2.47 6.26
CA LYS A 126 9.63 1.58 5.52
C LYS A 126 8.73 0.82 6.48
N VAL A 127 7.42 0.88 6.23
CA VAL A 127 6.42 0.30 7.12
C VAL A 127 5.40 -0.50 6.30
N PRO A 128 5.42 -1.83 6.39
CA PRO A 128 4.39 -2.67 5.79
C PRO A 128 3.01 -2.35 6.38
N LEU A 129 2.04 -1.99 5.55
CA LEU A 129 0.69 -1.64 6.01
C LEU A 129 -0.08 -2.85 6.54
N SER A 130 0.36 -4.08 6.23
CA SER A 130 -0.16 -5.33 6.79
C SER A 130 0.24 -5.53 8.26
N ALA A 131 1.35 -4.92 8.70
CA ALA A 131 1.81 -4.99 10.09
C ALA A 131 1.10 -3.98 11.00
N LEU A 132 0.38 -3.00 10.44
CA LEU A 132 -0.32 -1.98 11.21
C LEU A 132 -1.68 -2.49 11.71
N PRO A 133 -1.94 -2.46 13.03
CA PRO A 133 -3.25 -2.77 13.58
C PRO A 133 -4.29 -1.74 13.12
N SER A 134 -5.47 -2.21 12.71
CA SER A 134 -6.56 -1.32 12.31
C SER A 134 -7.18 -0.60 13.51
N GLY A 135 -7.46 0.69 13.35
CA GLY A 135 -8.09 1.55 14.36
C GLY A 135 -7.14 2.02 15.48
N GLN A 136 -5.90 1.52 15.52
CA GLN A 136 -4.91 1.86 16.54
C GLN A 136 -3.85 2.82 16.00
N VAL A 137 -3.35 3.69 16.88
CA VAL A 137 -2.22 4.57 16.57
C VAL A 137 -0.92 3.82 16.89
N VAL A 138 -0.04 3.74 15.90
CA VAL A 138 1.32 3.22 16.03
C VAL A 138 2.29 4.38 15.99
N ARG A 139 3.22 4.42 16.94
CA ARG A 139 4.25 5.45 17.04
C ARG A 139 5.60 4.85 16.70
N LEU A 140 6.28 5.45 15.74
CA LEU A 140 7.61 5.06 15.31
C LEU A 140 8.56 6.24 15.48
N VAL A 141 9.84 5.94 15.63
CA VAL A 141 10.91 6.93 15.57
C VAL A 141 11.57 6.78 14.21
N PHE A 142 11.77 7.89 13.52
CA PHE A 142 12.47 7.85 12.24
C PHE A 142 13.95 7.51 12.48
N PRO A 143 14.53 6.54 11.77
CA PRO A 143 15.93 6.18 11.91
C PRO A 143 16.82 7.23 11.24
N THR A 144 17.25 8.24 11.99
CA THR A 144 18.21 9.26 11.55
C THR A 144 19.59 9.00 12.14
N SER A 145 20.66 9.36 11.41
CA SER A 145 22.04 9.22 11.91
C SER A 145 22.41 10.24 12.99
N GLN A 146 21.69 11.36 13.05
CA GLN A 146 21.72 12.35 14.14
C GLN A 146 20.53 12.07 15.08
N GLU A 147 20.69 12.21 16.41
CA GLU A 147 19.66 11.89 17.43
C GLU A 147 18.24 12.36 17.07
N PRO A 148 17.19 11.63 17.50
CA PRO A 148 15.95 11.48 16.74
C PRO A 148 15.22 12.81 16.55
N LEU A 149 15.19 13.27 15.30
CA LEU A 149 14.59 14.55 14.93
C LEU A 149 13.09 14.44 14.66
N MET A 150 12.59 13.22 14.40
CA MET A 150 11.21 13.01 13.96
C MET A 150 10.56 11.74 14.53
N ARG A 151 9.35 11.91 15.07
CA ARG A 151 8.41 10.83 15.37
C ARG A 151 7.36 10.74 14.27
N VAL A 152 6.97 9.51 13.97
CA VAL A 152 5.94 9.21 12.97
C VAL A 152 4.78 8.52 13.68
N GLU A 153 3.62 9.16 13.68
CA GLU A 153 2.37 8.52 14.11
C GLU A 153 1.61 8.01 12.88
N LEU A 154 1.23 6.73 12.93
CA LEU A 154 0.49 6.06 11.88
C LEU A 154 -0.82 5.54 12.43
N LYS A 155 -1.92 5.76 11.71
CA LYS A 155 -3.20 5.15 12.03
C LYS A 155 -3.85 4.61 10.76
N LYS A 156 -4.04 3.29 10.71
CA LYS A 156 -4.71 2.61 9.60
C LYS A 156 -6.18 2.37 9.96
N GLU A 157 -7.09 2.90 9.17
CA GLU A 157 -8.51 2.65 9.28
C GLU A 157 -8.97 1.73 8.14
N ALA A 158 -9.81 0.76 8.48
CA ALA A 158 -10.54 0.00 7.46
C ALA A 158 -11.56 0.94 6.78
N GLY A 159 -11.77 0.79 5.48
CA GLY A 159 -12.79 1.55 4.75
C GLY A 159 -14.15 1.32 5.39
N GLY A 160 -14.77 2.41 5.83
CA GLY A 160 -16.12 2.34 6.39
C GLY A 160 -17.06 1.69 5.39
N SER A 161 -17.83 0.70 5.84
CA SER A 161 -19.01 0.20 5.13
C SER A 161 -20.08 1.29 5.10
N GLY A 162 -19.87 2.32 4.28
CA GLY A 162 -20.77 3.46 4.10
C GLY A 162 -22.11 3.13 3.42
N LEU A 163 -22.49 1.85 3.38
CA LEU A 163 -23.79 1.34 2.98
C LEU A 163 -24.34 0.39 4.06
N ARG A 164 -24.26 0.79 5.33
CA ARG A 164 -25.28 0.35 6.29
C ARG A 164 -26.53 1.16 5.95
N SER A 165 -27.40 0.54 5.15
CA SER A 165 -28.74 1.05 4.88
C SER A 165 -29.40 1.44 6.19
N SER A 166 -29.52 2.75 6.43
CA SER A 166 -30.58 3.24 7.31
C SER A 166 -31.89 2.82 6.65
N GLY A 167 -32.68 2.04 7.38
CA GLY A 167 -33.96 1.56 6.88
C GLY A 167 -34.88 2.68 6.40
N ALA A 168 -35.67 2.34 5.40
CA ALA A 168 -37.06 2.75 5.25
C ALA A 168 -37.83 1.54 4.72
#